data_AF-A0A7V6HGB8-F1
#
_entry.id   AF-A0A7V6HGB8-F1
#
_cell.length_a   1.000
_cell.length_b   1.000
_cell.length_c   1.000
_cell.angle_alpha   90.00
_cell.angle_beta   90.00
_cell.angle_gamma   90.00
#
_symmetry.space_group_name_H-M   'P 1'
#
loop_
_entity.id
_entity.type
_entity.pdbx_description
1 polymer ?
#
loop_
_entity_poly.entity_id
_entity_poly.type
_entity_poly.pdbx_seq_one_letter_code
_entity_poly.pdbx_strand_id
1 'polypeptide(L)'
;SEALERFESVLVWEDDLICVPGTYNYLCSALRAYRNASRVMSVTGWTNRHLIPSNVADHPYFDGRAECWVWGTWRRAWQGMMDETALEKIERLVEKGGDPARYGGDLPFMAKQEQEKNIWAVRWLYHHMLHGGLCVRPPWSMVEHIGFGEGATNAVGKNWLANGVLAPCPPIPHEWPAPVEHPQCARLHRKMCPRPWSDRFPRLVALVRLLQAKLSYRGASRE
;
A
#
# COMPACT_ATOMS: atom_id res chain seq x y z
N SER A 1 -17.38 -0.13 4.27
CA SER A 1 -16.74 -0.28 5.60
C SER A 1 -17.63 0.50 6.53
N GLU A 2 -18.25 -0.18 7.50
CA GLU A 2 -19.24 0.42 8.40
C GLU A 2 -18.69 1.67 9.12
N ALA A 3 -17.41 1.63 9.53
CA ALA A 3 -16.77 2.79 10.16
C ALA A 3 -16.70 4.00 9.21
N LEU A 4 -16.29 3.78 7.96
CA LEU A 4 -16.25 4.83 6.95
C LEU A 4 -17.63 5.16 6.36
N GLU A 5 -18.71 4.49 6.76
CA GLU A 5 -20.09 4.94 6.52
C GLU A 5 -20.53 5.96 7.57
N ARG A 6 -19.96 5.91 8.79
CA ARG A 6 -20.27 6.81 9.90
C ARG A 6 -19.29 7.95 10.10
N PHE A 7 -18.00 7.75 9.81
CA PHE A 7 -16.93 8.72 10.04
C PHE A 7 -16.28 9.17 8.73
N GLU A 8 -15.75 10.39 8.68
CA GLU A 8 -15.06 10.93 7.49
C GLU A 8 -13.70 10.25 7.28
N SER A 9 -13.02 9.90 8.37
CA SER A 9 -11.71 9.26 8.39
C SER A 9 -11.62 8.20 9.47
N VAL A 10 -10.72 7.25 9.27
CA VAL A 10 -10.41 6.20 10.24
C VAL A 10 -8.90 6.09 10.43
N LEU A 11 -8.51 5.63 11.61
CA LEU A 11 -7.19 5.05 11.88
C LEU A 11 -7.39 3.56 12.13
N VAL A 12 -6.51 2.74 11.56
CA VAL A 12 -6.55 1.28 11.63
C VAL A 12 -5.28 0.81 12.31
N TRP A 13 -5.45 -0.12 13.24
CA TRP A 13 -4.38 -0.69 14.07
C TRP A 13 -4.58 -2.20 14.13
N GLU A 14 -3.50 -2.95 13.86
CA GLU A 14 -3.48 -4.42 13.95
C GLU A 14 -2.87 -4.84 15.30
N ASP A 15 -3.37 -5.92 15.88
CA ASP A 15 -3.02 -6.37 17.23
C ASP A 15 -1.53 -6.73 17.42
N ASP A 16 -0.84 -7.00 16.32
CA ASP A 16 0.59 -7.29 16.26
C ASP A 16 1.47 -6.06 15.94
N LEU A 17 0.93 -4.84 16.04
CA LEU A 17 1.67 -3.59 15.86
C LEU A 17 1.82 -2.83 17.19
N ILE A 18 3.06 -2.51 17.57
CA ILE A 18 3.36 -1.60 18.68
C ILE A 18 3.82 -0.24 18.15
N CYS A 19 3.61 0.80 18.96
CA CYS A 19 3.93 2.17 18.61
C CYS A 19 4.68 2.91 19.72
N VAL A 20 5.50 3.88 19.33
CA VAL A 20 6.07 4.83 20.28
C VAL A 20 5.02 5.84 20.77
N PRO A 21 5.19 6.42 21.97
CA PRO A 21 4.34 7.51 22.44
C PRO A 21 4.30 8.67 21.44
N GLY A 22 3.10 9.16 21.14
CA GLY A 22 2.88 10.26 20.19
C GLY A 22 2.40 9.84 18.79
N THR A 23 2.48 8.56 18.41
CA THR A 23 2.07 8.08 17.07
C THR A 23 0.63 8.47 16.72
N TYR A 24 -0.31 8.27 17.65
CA TYR A 24 -1.72 8.63 17.43
C TYR A 24 -1.89 10.12 17.11
N ASN A 25 -1.24 11.00 17.88
CA ASN A 25 -1.34 12.45 17.69
C ASN A 25 -0.71 12.89 16.36
N TYR A 26 0.39 12.26 15.96
CA TYR A 26 1.01 12.51 14.66
C TYR A 26 0.07 12.16 13.50
N LEU A 27 -0.50 10.96 13.51
CA LEU A 27 -1.40 10.50 12.44
C LEU A 27 -2.71 11.30 12.39
N CYS A 28 -3.29 11.62 13.54
CA CYS A 28 -4.44 12.53 13.61
C CYS A 28 -4.12 13.92 13.04
N SER A 29 -2.92 14.44 13.30
CA SER A 29 -2.49 15.73 12.76
C SER A 29 -2.31 15.67 11.25
N ALA A 30 -1.72 14.60 10.73
CA ALA A 30 -1.59 14.36 9.29
C ALA A 30 -2.97 14.23 8.59
N LEU A 31 -3.89 13.47 9.18
CA LEU A 31 -5.25 13.31 8.65
C LEU A 31 -6.02 14.65 8.60
N ARG A 32 -5.84 15.51 9.60
CA ARG A 32 -6.44 16.85 9.60
C ARG A 32 -5.79 17.75 8.55
N ALA A 33 -4.46 17.76 8.47
CA ALA A 33 -3.70 18.59 7.54
C ALA A 33 -4.07 18.29 6.07
N TYR A 34 -4.24 17.01 5.72
CA TYR A 34 -4.51 16.59 4.34
C TYR A 34 -5.98 16.24 4.06
N ARG A 35 -6.92 16.63 4.92
CA ARG A 35 -8.35 16.27 4.75
C ARG A 35 -8.96 16.69 3.41
N ASN A 36 -8.46 17.80 2.85
CA ASN A 36 -8.95 18.35 1.57
C ASN A 36 -7.98 18.08 0.41
N ALA A 37 -6.83 17.44 0.65
CA ALA A 37 -5.87 17.12 -0.38
C ALA A 37 -6.28 15.81 -1.07
N SER A 38 -6.98 15.89 -2.20
CA SER A 38 -7.54 14.73 -2.90
C SER A 38 -6.49 13.70 -3.32
N ARG A 39 -5.27 14.14 -3.63
CA ARG A 39 -4.14 13.25 -3.96
C ARG A 39 -3.62 12.47 -2.76
N VAL A 40 -3.84 12.93 -1.52
CA VAL A 40 -3.42 12.20 -0.32
C VAL A 40 -4.53 11.24 0.06
N MET A 41 -4.23 9.95 -0.07
CA MET A 41 -5.19 8.87 0.13
C MET A 41 -4.97 8.13 1.45
N SER A 42 -3.75 8.15 1.99
CA SER A 42 -3.47 7.58 3.31
C SER A 42 -2.37 8.31 4.06
N VAL A 43 -2.31 8.02 5.36
CA VAL A 43 -1.19 8.31 6.25
C VAL A 43 -0.75 6.99 6.91
N THR A 44 0.52 6.81 7.22
CA THR A 44 1.02 5.63 7.96
C THR A 44 1.96 6.05 9.07
N GLY A 45 2.05 5.25 10.13
CA GLY A 45 3.08 5.39 11.16
C GLY A 45 4.39 4.68 10.83
N TRP A 46 4.44 3.96 9.72
CA TRP A 46 5.58 3.12 9.35
C TRP A 46 6.34 3.62 8.12
N THR A 47 7.65 3.43 8.14
CA THR A 47 8.49 3.47 6.94
C THR A 47 9.63 2.48 7.09
N ASN A 48 10.01 1.81 6.00
CA ASN A 48 11.23 1.01 5.99
C ASN A 48 12.46 1.93 5.89
N ARG A 49 13.47 1.73 6.75
CA ARG A 49 14.71 2.52 6.71
C ARG A 49 15.45 2.49 5.37
N HIS A 50 15.27 1.43 4.58
CA HIS A 50 15.88 1.28 3.25
C HIS A 50 15.07 1.97 2.14
N LEU A 51 13.86 2.42 2.45
CA LEU A 51 12.97 3.16 1.55
C LEU A 51 12.89 4.66 1.87
N ILE A 52 13.53 5.13 2.94
CA ILE A 52 13.62 6.55 3.26
C ILE A 52 14.53 7.23 2.21
N PRO A 53 14.04 8.27 1.52
CA PRO A 53 14.90 9.05 0.63
C PRO A 53 16.06 9.73 1.34
N SER A 54 17.20 9.84 0.68
CA SER A 54 18.47 10.27 1.30
C SER A 54 18.47 11.71 1.85
N ASN A 55 17.55 12.55 1.39
CA ASN A 55 17.39 13.95 1.78
C ASN A 55 16.22 14.18 2.75
N VAL A 56 15.54 13.12 3.19
CA VAL A 56 14.54 13.20 4.26
C VAL A 56 15.29 13.19 5.58
N ALA A 57 15.05 14.22 6.39
CA ALA A 57 15.61 14.34 7.73
C ALA A 57 14.53 14.06 8.78
N ASP A 58 13.75 15.08 9.13
CA ASP A 58 12.79 15.09 10.24
C ASP A 58 11.35 15.48 9.82
N HIS A 59 11.12 15.61 8.52
CA HIS A 59 9.81 15.95 7.96
C HIS A 59 9.18 14.73 7.25
N PRO A 60 7.85 14.64 7.22
CA PRO A 60 7.16 13.61 6.44
C PRO A 60 7.45 13.76 4.95
N TYR A 61 7.33 12.65 4.23
CA TYR A 61 7.44 12.61 2.78
C TYR A 61 6.28 11.81 2.18
N PHE A 62 6.10 11.90 0.86
CA PHE A 62 5.00 11.22 0.17
C PHE A 62 5.54 10.11 -0.73
N ASP A 63 4.89 8.96 -0.66
CA ASP A 63 5.13 7.83 -1.56
C ASP A 63 3.84 7.47 -2.30
N GLY A 64 3.95 7.08 -3.57
CA GLY A 64 2.80 6.59 -4.33
C GLY A 64 2.41 5.13 -4.01
N ARG A 65 3.24 4.39 -3.27
CA ARG A 65 2.89 3.11 -2.67
C ARG A 65 2.27 3.32 -1.30
N ALA A 66 1.05 2.82 -1.11
CA ALA A 66 0.40 2.79 0.19
C ALA A 66 1.15 1.90 1.20
N GLU A 67 0.80 2.06 2.47
CA GLU A 67 1.28 1.23 3.58
C GLU A 67 0.14 1.01 4.58
N CYS A 68 0.09 -0.18 5.18
CA CYS A 68 -1.01 -0.62 6.03
C CYS A 68 -0.61 -0.84 7.50
N TRP A 69 0.60 -0.44 7.90
CA TRP A 69 1.02 -0.53 9.30
C TRP A 69 0.68 0.76 10.05
N VAL A 70 -0.23 0.64 11.02
CA VAL A 70 -0.85 1.73 11.79
C VAL A 70 -1.11 2.95 10.90
N TRP A 71 -2.19 2.87 10.15
CA TRP A 71 -2.45 3.76 9.02
C TRP A 71 -3.84 4.37 9.10
N GLY A 72 -4.04 5.46 8.37
CA GLY A 72 -5.31 6.16 8.30
C GLY A 72 -5.68 6.52 6.88
N THR A 73 -6.98 6.64 6.66
CA THR A 73 -7.53 7.05 5.37
C THR A 73 -8.85 7.78 5.58
N TRP A 74 -9.42 8.27 4.49
CA TRP A 74 -10.70 8.96 4.45
C TRP A 74 -11.68 8.22 3.57
N ARG A 75 -12.98 8.44 3.84
CA ARG A 75 -14.08 7.88 3.05
C ARG A 75 -13.90 8.13 1.56
N ARG A 76 -13.52 9.36 1.19
CA ARG A 76 -13.29 9.77 -0.21
C ARG A 76 -12.20 8.95 -0.91
N ALA A 77 -11.20 8.50 -0.17
CA ALA A 77 -10.05 7.77 -0.70
C ALA A 77 -10.30 6.25 -0.69
N TRP A 78 -11.17 5.76 0.18
CA TRP A 78 -11.53 4.34 0.29
C TRP A 78 -12.63 3.90 -0.68
N GLN A 79 -13.36 4.86 -1.26
CA GLN A 79 -14.48 4.59 -2.16
C GLN A 79 -14.02 3.77 -3.38
N GLY A 80 -14.69 2.66 -3.65
CA GLY A 80 -14.36 1.77 -4.76
C GLY A 80 -13.09 0.93 -4.59
N MET A 81 -12.47 0.97 -3.41
CA MET A 81 -11.27 0.18 -3.12
C MET A 81 -11.54 -1.32 -3.29
N MET A 82 -12.64 -1.81 -2.68
CA MET A 82 -12.96 -3.23 -2.59
C MET A 82 -13.71 -3.79 -3.80
N ASP A 83 -14.17 -2.93 -4.71
CA ASP A 83 -15.02 -3.29 -5.85
C ASP A 83 -14.30 -4.14 -6.90
N GLU A 84 -12.96 -4.13 -6.90
CA GLU A 84 -12.13 -4.84 -7.86
C GLU A 84 -11.01 -5.59 -7.14
N THR A 85 -10.62 -6.72 -7.71
CA THR A 85 -9.40 -7.46 -7.34
C THR A 85 -8.14 -6.66 -7.70
N ALA A 86 -7.00 -7.08 -7.14
CA ALA A 86 -5.71 -6.46 -7.49
C ALA A 86 -5.36 -6.68 -8.97
N LEU A 87 -5.72 -7.83 -9.56
CA LEU A 87 -5.48 -8.12 -10.98
C LEU A 87 -6.30 -7.22 -11.90
N GLU A 88 -7.58 -7.00 -11.61
CA GLU A 88 -8.43 -6.06 -12.39
C GLU A 88 -7.89 -4.63 -12.31
N LYS A 89 -7.41 -4.20 -11.14
CA LYS A 89 -6.75 -2.88 -10.98
C LYS A 89 -5.45 -2.80 -11.78
N ILE A 90 -4.66 -3.88 -11.85
CA ILE A 90 -3.47 -3.96 -12.70
C ILE A 90 -3.84 -3.81 -14.18
N GLU A 91 -4.86 -4.50 -14.66
CA GLU A 91 -5.30 -4.41 -16.06
C GLU A 91 -5.64 -2.97 -16.44
N ARG A 92 -6.46 -2.30 -15.63
CA ARG A 92 -6.82 -0.89 -15.84
C ARG A 92 -5.63 0.06 -15.75
N LEU A 93 -4.67 -0.23 -14.86
CA LEU A 93 -3.43 0.54 -14.76
C LEU A 93 -2.63 0.43 -16.06
N VAL A 94 -2.48 -0.78 -16.61
CA VAL A 94 -1.76 -1.02 -17.87
C VAL A 94 -2.47 -0.38 -19.06
N GLU A 95 -3.80 -0.45 -19.13
CA GLU A 95 -4.60 0.23 -20.15
C GLU A 95 -4.38 1.75 -20.16
N LYS A 96 -4.09 2.34 -18.98
CA LYS A 96 -3.72 3.75 -18.83
C LYS A 96 -2.22 4.04 -19.05
N GLY A 97 -1.43 3.03 -19.45
CA GLY A 97 0.01 3.15 -19.67
C GLY A 97 0.85 3.14 -18.38
N GLY A 98 0.28 2.72 -17.25
CA GLY A 98 1.00 2.58 -15.99
C GLY A 98 1.83 1.29 -15.92
N ASP A 99 2.92 1.34 -15.14
CA ASP A 99 3.77 0.19 -14.82
C ASP A 99 3.29 -0.49 -13.51
N PRO A 100 2.78 -1.74 -13.55
CA PRO A 100 2.37 -2.47 -12.35
C PRO A 100 3.50 -2.72 -11.35
N ALA A 101 4.75 -2.72 -11.81
CA ALA A 101 5.94 -2.91 -10.98
C ALA A 101 6.60 -1.58 -10.57
N ARG A 102 5.95 -0.42 -10.82
CA ARG A 102 6.53 0.91 -10.54
C ARG A 102 7.08 1.03 -9.13
N TYR A 103 6.37 0.46 -8.15
CA TYR A 103 6.75 0.46 -6.74
C TYR A 103 7.19 -0.92 -6.23
N GLY A 104 7.88 -1.69 -7.07
CA GLY A 104 8.49 -2.96 -6.70
C GLY A 104 7.87 -4.17 -7.43
N GLY A 105 8.72 -5.12 -7.78
CA GLY A 105 8.32 -6.35 -8.47
C GLY A 105 7.56 -7.36 -7.60
N ASP A 106 7.45 -7.11 -6.31
CA ASP A 106 6.65 -7.86 -5.36
C ASP A 106 5.14 -7.66 -5.59
N LEU A 107 4.71 -6.45 -5.98
CA LEU A 107 3.27 -6.14 -6.10
C LEU A 107 2.54 -7.01 -7.13
N PRO A 108 3.05 -7.24 -8.36
CA PRO A 108 2.37 -8.13 -9.30
C PRO A 108 2.33 -9.58 -8.81
N PHE A 109 3.30 -10.01 -8.00
CA PHE A 109 3.31 -11.35 -7.42
C PHE A 109 2.26 -11.48 -6.31
N MET A 110 2.19 -10.50 -5.41
CA MET A 110 1.17 -10.42 -4.37
C MET A 110 -0.24 -10.38 -4.97
N ALA A 111 -0.45 -9.63 -6.06
CA ALA A 111 -1.73 -9.58 -6.76
C ALA A 111 -2.19 -10.94 -7.29
N LYS A 112 -1.28 -11.80 -7.77
CA LYS A 112 -1.64 -13.17 -8.21
C LYS A 112 -2.10 -14.05 -7.07
N GLN A 113 -1.59 -13.82 -5.87
CA GLN A 113 -1.89 -14.61 -4.68
C GLN A 113 -2.97 -13.98 -3.81
N GLU A 114 -3.50 -12.82 -4.21
CA GLU A 114 -4.37 -11.98 -3.39
C GLU A 114 -5.60 -12.73 -2.89
N GLN A 115 -6.31 -13.40 -3.79
CA GLN A 115 -7.52 -14.14 -3.44
C GLN A 115 -7.22 -15.43 -2.67
N GLU A 116 -6.17 -16.15 -3.05
CA GLU A 116 -5.77 -17.42 -2.42
C GLU A 116 -5.26 -17.22 -0.98
N LYS A 117 -4.58 -16.10 -0.72
CA LYS A 117 -3.94 -15.79 0.57
C LYS A 117 -4.63 -14.65 1.33
N ASN A 118 -5.78 -14.18 0.85
CA ASN A 118 -6.53 -13.06 1.43
C ASN A 118 -5.68 -11.80 1.68
N ILE A 119 -4.85 -11.42 0.71
CA ILE A 119 -3.93 -10.26 0.82
C ILE A 119 -4.68 -8.99 0.39
N TRP A 120 -5.66 -8.54 1.17
CA TRP A 120 -6.46 -7.37 0.81
C TRP A 120 -5.62 -6.11 0.56
N ALA A 121 -4.49 -5.97 1.26
CA ALA A 121 -3.62 -4.79 1.19
C ALA A 121 -3.10 -4.53 -0.24
N VAL A 122 -2.86 -5.56 -1.06
CA VAL A 122 -2.39 -5.32 -2.43
C VAL A 122 -3.46 -4.65 -3.31
N ARG A 123 -4.76 -4.84 -3.02
CA ARG A 123 -5.83 -4.05 -3.67
C ARG A 123 -5.70 -2.56 -3.34
N TRP A 124 -5.40 -2.24 -2.08
CA TRP A 124 -5.22 -0.87 -1.63
C TRP A 124 -4.00 -0.20 -2.29
N LEU A 125 -2.89 -0.92 -2.40
CA LEU A 125 -1.69 -0.44 -3.06
C LEU A 125 -1.94 -0.14 -4.55
N TYR A 126 -2.62 -1.04 -5.28
CA TYR A 126 -2.98 -0.76 -6.68
C TYR A 126 -4.06 0.31 -6.83
N HIS A 127 -4.96 0.45 -5.85
CA HIS A 127 -5.93 1.53 -5.84
C HIS A 127 -5.21 2.90 -5.72
N HIS A 128 -4.22 3.03 -4.85
CA HIS A 128 -3.34 4.21 -4.85
C HIS A 128 -2.69 4.46 -6.22
N MET A 129 -2.08 3.43 -6.83
CA MET A 129 -1.42 3.57 -8.13
C MET A 129 -2.37 4.03 -9.23
N LEU A 130 -3.57 3.44 -9.30
CA LEU A 130 -4.57 3.73 -10.32
C LEU A 130 -5.13 5.17 -10.22
N HIS A 131 -5.17 5.72 -9.00
CA HIS A 131 -5.68 7.05 -8.72
C HIS A 131 -4.58 8.11 -8.56
N GLY A 132 -3.31 7.75 -8.77
CA GLY A 132 -2.17 8.67 -8.54
C GLY A 132 -2.07 9.15 -7.09
N GLY A 133 -2.53 8.31 -6.16
CA GLY A 133 -2.64 8.56 -4.74
C GLY A 133 -1.30 8.56 -4.02
N LEU A 134 -1.24 9.32 -2.94
CA LEU A 134 -0.07 9.49 -2.09
C LEU A 134 -0.37 8.99 -0.68
N CYS A 135 0.64 8.34 -0.11
CA CYS A 135 0.72 7.94 1.28
C CYS A 135 1.70 8.88 2.00
N VAL A 136 1.25 9.54 3.07
CA VAL A 136 2.13 10.30 3.97
C VAL A 136 2.92 9.32 4.81
N ARG A 137 4.24 9.36 4.68
CA ARG A 137 5.18 8.57 5.48
C ARG A 137 5.93 9.45 6.48
N PRO A 138 6.18 8.96 7.70
CA PRO A 138 7.02 9.67 8.64
C PRO A 138 8.49 9.58 8.20
N PRO A 139 9.36 10.49 8.66
CA PRO A 139 10.79 10.46 8.34
C PRO A 139 11.49 9.18 8.85
N TRP A 140 10.97 8.57 9.91
CA TRP A 140 11.37 7.26 10.42
C TRP A 140 10.17 6.55 11.01
N SER A 141 10.24 5.23 11.16
CA SER A 141 9.10 4.46 11.66
C SER A 141 8.81 4.77 13.13
N MET A 142 7.54 4.94 13.43
CA MET A 142 6.98 5.00 14.79
C MET A 142 6.34 3.67 15.21
N VAL A 143 6.34 2.69 14.30
CA VAL A 143 5.62 1.42 14.40
C VAL A 143 6.61 0.27 14.26
N GLU A 144 6.43 -0.77 15.06
CA GLU A 144 7.12 -2.05 14.91
C GLU A 144 6.09 -3.17 14.92
N HIS A 145 6.31 -4.15 14.06
CA HIS A 145 5.49 -5.35 14.00
C HIS A 145 6.11 -6.41 14.92
N ILE A 146 5.36 -6.87 15.92
CA ILE A 146 5.82 -7.84 16.93
C ILE A 146 5.37 -9.27 16.62
N GLY A 147 4.55 -9.47 15.59
CA GLY A 147 4.10 -10.79 15.12
C GLY A 147 5.17 -11.58 14.35
N PHE A 148 6.47 -11.40 14.61
CA PHE A 148 7.54 -12.22 14.02
C PHE A 148 7.95 -13.31 15.01
N GLY A 149 7.77 -14.59 14.68
CA GLY A 149 8.10 -15.72 15.56
C GLY A 149 7.32 -16.99 15.23
N GLU A 150 7.48 -18.05 16.04
CA GLU A 150 6.88 -19.38 15.81
C GLU A 150 5.34 -19.40 15.76
N GLY A 151 4.67 -18.31 16.16
CA GLY A 151 3.22 -18.13 16.06
C GLY A 151 2.72 -17.22 14.93
N ALA A 152 3.59 -16.75 14.03
CA ALA A 152 3.23 -15.82 12.97
C ALA A 152 2.39 -16.48 11.87
N THR A 153 1.24 -15.89 11.51
CA THR A 153 0.37 -16.43 10.44
C THR A 153 0.89 -16.13 9.03
N ASN A 154 1.67 -15.06 8.84
CA ASN A 154 2.09 -14.59 7.50
C ASN A 154 3.57 -14.20 7.36
N ALA A 155 4.37 -14.21 8.43
CA ALA A 155 5.73 -13.66 8.42
C ALA A 155 6.78 -14.64 9.00
N VAL A 156 7.26 -15.57 8.16
CA VAL A 156 8.33 -16.53 8.51
C VAL A 156 9.61 -16.19 7.74
N GLY A 157 10.66 -15.67 8.41
CA GLY A 157 12.00 -15.49 7.85
C GLY A 157 12.69 -14.13 8.09
N LYS A 158 14.02 -14.07 7.92
CA LYS A 158 14.92 -12.94 8.24
C LYS A 158 14.41 -11.56 7.78
N ASN A 159 14.59 -10.59 8.67
CA ASN A 159 13.60 -9.56 9.00
C ASN A 159 13.92 -8.17 8.39
N TRP A 160 13.79 -7.99 7.08
CA TRP A 160 13.99 -6.67 6.43
C TRP A 160 12.84 -5.68 6.68
N LEU A 161 11.73 -6.19 7.24
CA LEU A 161 10.57 -5.43 7.71
C LEU A 161 10.70 -5.00 9.19
N ALA A 162 11.62 -5.61 9.95
CA ALA A 162 11.89 -5.17 11.31
C ALA A 162 12.58 -3.81 11.28
N ASN A 163 11.95 -2.87 11.97
CA ASN A 163 12.66 -1.73 12.51
C ASN A 163 13.44 -2.27 13.71
N GLY A 164 14.71 -1.89 13.88
CA GLY A 164 15.39 -2.15 15.15
C GLY A 164 14.72 -1.34 16.27
N VAL A 165 15.50 -0.86 17.24
CA VAL A 165 14.96 0.04 18.27
C VAL A 165 14.29 1.27 17.61
N LEU A 166 13.00 1.46 17.88
CA LEU A 166 12.24 2.60 17.37
C LEU A 166 12.78 3.91 17.94
N ALA A 167 12.90 4.91 17.07
CA ALA A 167 13.18 6.28 17.49
C ALA A 167 11.90 6.93 18.07
N PRO A 168 12.02 7.97 18.92
CA PRO A 168 10.88 8.73 19.39
C PRO A 168 10.02 9.28 18.25
N CYS A 169 8.74 9.54 18.51
CA CYS A 169 7.84 10.15 17.53
C CYS A 169 8.46 11.43 16.94
N PRO A 170 8.49 11.61 15.61
CA PRO A 170 8.95 12.84 14.98
C PRO A 170 8.09 14.03 15.43
N PRO A 171 8.66 15.25 15.43
CA PRO A 171 7.89 16.44 15.72
C PRO A 171 6.74 16.58 14.70
N ILE A 172 5.59 17.05 15.17
CA ILE A 172 4.50 17.44 14.28
C ILE A 172 4.95 18.73 13.56
N PRO A 173 4.99 18.76 12.22
CA PRO A 173 5.39 19.97 11.50
C PRO A 173 4.45 21.14 11.80
N HIS A 174 5.02 22.33 12.00
CA HIS A 174 4.23 23.57 12.04
C HIS A 174 3.51 23.82 10.71
N GLU A 175 4.17 23.49 9.60
CA GLU A 175 3.62 23.51 8.25
C GLU A 175 3.85 22.14 7.59
N TRP A 176 2.77 21.52 7.13
CA TRP A 176 2.83 20.23 6.46
C TRP A 176 3.25 20.41 4.99
N PRO A 177 4.17 19.57 4.47
CA PRO A 177 4.69 19.75 3.11
C PRO A 177 3.62 19.56 2.03
N ALA A 178 3.83 20.18 0.86
CA ALA A 178 2.93 20.00 -0.27
C ALA A 178 2.90 18.52 -0.74
N PRO A 179 1.72 17.99 -1.13
CA PRO A 179 1.54 16.59 -1.50
C PRO A 179 2.13 16.26 -2.87
N VAL A 180 3.45 16.09 -2.90
CA VAL A 180 4.26 15.74 -4.06
C VAL A 180 5.04 14.47 -3.74
N GLU A 181 4.89 13.45 -4.57
CA GLU A 181 5.64 12.20 -4.46
C GLU A 181 7.15 12.48 -4.43
N HIS A 182 7.87 11.89 -3.48
CA HIS A 182 9.31 12.03 -3.45
C HIS A 182 9.95 11.30 -4.64
N PRO A 183 10.81 11.95 -5.46
CA PRO A 183 11.30 11.38 -6.72
C PRO A 183 12.14 10.09 -6.57
N GLN A 184 12.61 9.80 -5.35
CA GLN A 184 13.35 8.59 -5.06
C GLN A 184 12.48 7.36 -4.74
N CYS A 185 11.20 7.53 -4.37
CA CYS A 185 10.35 6.45 -3.86
C CYS A 185 10.26 5.26 -4.80
N ALA A 186 9.77 5.46 -6.03
CA ALA A 186 9.64 4.39 -7.01
C ALA A 186 10.97 3.64 -7.27
N ARG A 187 12.10 4.38 -7.33
CA ARG A 187 13.43 3.78 -7.51
C ARG A 187 13.86 2.95 -6.31
N LEU A 188 13.61 3.42 -5.09
CA LEU A 188 13.96 2.71 -3.85
C LEU A 188 13.18 1.40 -3.73
N HIS A 189 11.88 1.41 -4.02
CA HIS A 189 11.08 0.19 -4.06
C HIS A 189 11.58 -0.81 -5.11
N ARG A 190 11.86 -0.36 -6.34
CA ARG A 190 12.42 -1.25 -7.37
C ARG A 190 13.78 -1.82 -6.98
N LYS A 191 14.62 -1.04 -6.29
CA LYS A 191 15.91 -1.53 -5.78
C LYS A 191 15.71 -2.60 -4.70
N MET A 192 14.74 -2.41 -3.81
CA MET A 192 14.45 -3.33 -2.71
C MET A 192 13.77 -4.62 -3.19
N CYS A 193 12.90 -4.52 -4.20
CA CYS A 193 12.15 -5.62 -4.79
C CYS A 193 12.45 -5.73 -6.30
N PRO A 194 13.66 -6.17 -6.69
CA PRO A 194 14.19 -6.02 -8.05
C PRO A 194 13.65 -7.01 -9.09
N ARG A 195 12.71 -7.90 -8.76
CA ARG A 195 12.23 -8.91 -9.71
C ARG A 195 11.48 -8.23 -10.87
N PRO A 196 11.96 -8.31 -12.11
CA PRO A 196 11.21 -7.76 -13.22
C PRO A 196 9.99 -8.64 -13.47
N TRP A 197 8.85 -7.99 -13.60
CA TRP A 197 7.68 -8.55 -14.27
C TRP A 197 8.11 -9.00 -15.67
N SER A 198 7.95 -10.28 -16.00
CA SER A 198 8.24 -10.76 -17.35
C SER A 198 7.08 -10.38 -18.29
N ASP A 199 7.39 -9.77 -19.44
CA ASP A 199 6.45 -9.37 -20.53
C ASP A 199 5.55 -10.49 -21.09
N ARG A 200 5.64 -11.72 -20.56
CA ARG A 200 4.73 -12.82 -20.90
C ARG A 200 3.33 -12.67 -20.27
N PHE A 201 3.15 -11.71 -19.36
CA PHE A 201 1.94 -11.59 -18.55
C PHE A 201 0.67 -11.09 -19.29
N PRO A 202 0.74 -10.09 -20.20
CA PRO A 202 -0.44 -9.71 -20.99
C PRO A 202 -0.98 -10.89 -21.80
N ARG A 203 -0.08 -11.75 -22.29
CA ARG A 203 -0.43 -12.98 -23.02
C ARG A 203 -1.06 -14.04 -22.12
N LEU A 204 -0.60 -14.16 -20.87
CA LEU A 204 -1.12 -15.15 -19.92
C LEU A 204 -2.52 -14.78 -19.42
N VAL A 205 -2.77 -13.50 -19.14
CA VAL A 205 -4.09 -12.99 -18.76
C VAL A 205 -5.09 -13.15 -19.91
N ALA A 206 -4.68 -12.81 -21.15
CA ALA A 206 -5.48 -13.08 -22.34
C ALA A 206 -5.76 -14.58 -22.54
N LEU A 207 -4.78 -15.45 -22.25
CA LEU A 207 -4.93 -16.90 -22.34
C LEU A 207 -5.88 -17.47 -21.27
N VAL A 208 -5.81 -16.95 -20.03
CA VAL A 208 -6.72 -17.33 -18.95
C VAL A 208 -8.15 -16.90 -19.29
N ARG A 209 -8.35 -15.69 -19.84
CA ARG A 209 -9.66 -15.24 -20.35
C ARG A 209 -10.18 -16.16 -21.47
N LEU A 210 -9.33 -16.55 -22.42
CA LEU A 210 -9.70 -17.50 -23.49
C LEU A 210 -10.09 -18.88 -22.95
N LEU A 211 -9.41 -19.36 -21.90
CA LEU A 211 -9.72 -20.65 -21.28
C LEU A 211 -11.00 -20.59 -20.44
N GLN A 212 -11.20 -19.53 -19.66
CA GLN A 212 -12.43 -19.31 -18.88
C GLN A 212 -13.65 -19.10 -19.79
N ALA A 213 -13.52 -18.32 -20.86
CA ALA A 213 -14.58 -18.16 -21.86
C ALA A 213 -14.92 -19.48 -22.57
N LYS A 214 -13.92 -20.31 -22.91
CA LYS A 214 -14.15 -21.65 -23.49
C LYS A 214 -14.83 -22.63 -22.53
N LEU A 215 -14.55 -22.51 -21.23
CA LEU A 215 -15.20 -23.34 -20.20
C LEU A 215 -16.66 -22.91 -19.95
N SER A 216 -16.94 -21.61 -19.89
CA SER A 216 -18.33 -21.09 -19.83
C SER A 216 -19.14 -21.46 -21.07
N TYR A 217 -18.55 -21.39 -22.27
CA TYR A 217 -19.24 -21.73 -23.52
C TYR A 217 -19.59 -23.23 -23.60
N ARG A 218 -18.72 -24.12 -23.10
CA ARG A 218 -18.97 -25.57 -23.05
C ARG A 218 -20.00 -25.99 -21.99
N GLY A 219 -20.22 -25.16 -20.97
CA GLY A 219 -21.28 -25.35 -19.97
C GLY A 219 -22.67 -24.98 -20.53
N ALA A 220 -22.76 -23.89 -21.30
CA ALA A 220 -24.02 -23.41 -21.88
C ALA A 220 -24.53 -24.25 -23.08
N SER A 221 -23.68 -25.07 -23.69
CA SER A 221 -24.05 -25.96 -24.82
C SER A 221 -24.45 -27.38 -24.37
N ARG A 222 -24.69 -27.60 -23.08
CA ARG A 222 -25.11 -28.89 -22.48
C ARG A 222 -26.46 -28.84 -21.76
N GLU A 223 -27.19 -27.73 -21.89
CA GLU A 223 -28.63 -27.61 -21.59
C GLU A 223 -29.42 -27.58 -22.90
#